data_AF-A0A116K9T8-F1
#
_entry.id   AF-A0A116K9T8-F1
#
_cell.length_a   1.000
_cell.length_b   1.000
_cell.length_c   1.000
_cell.angle_alpha   90.00
_cell.angle_beta   90.00
_cell.angle_gamma   90.00
#
_symmetry.space_group_name_H-M   'P 1'
#
loop_
_entity.id
_entity.type
_entity.pdbx_description
1 polymer ?
#
loop_
_entity_poly.entity_id
_entity_poly.type
_entity_poly.pdbx_seq_one_letter_code
_entity_poly.pdbx_strand_id
1 'polypeptide(L)'
;MTKAETVRKYFIDNPNATVDDAVENLASAGLDKRSININLKRDIERGNAIANIDGTFDYSLLTDAKMKAADLLAWKQEIRQALVEQLLDANKVETDSNQIRLNAKVINQLLSEI
;
A
#
# COMPACT_ATOMS: atom_id res chain seq x y z
N MET A 1 10.13 7.50 6.88
CA MET A 1 9.29 6.62 7.72
C MET A 1 8.92 7.39 8.97
N THR A 2 7.64 7.50 9.28
CA THR A 2 7.15 8.15 10.51
C THR A 2 7.41 7.25 11.72
N LYS A 3 7.40 7.81 12.94
CA LYS A 3 7.51 7.03 14.19
C LYS A 3 6.49 5.87 14.25
N ALA A 4 5.27 6.10 13.80
CA ALA A 4 4.23 5.07 13.74
C ALA A 4 4.57 3.96 12.74
N GLU A 5 5.06 4.31 11.54
CA GLU A 5 5.49 3.32 10.55
C GLU A 5 6.71 2.53 11.02
N THR A 6 7.64 3.17 11.74
CA THR A 6 8.80 2.49 12.34
C THR A 6 8.36 1.43 13.35
N VAL A 7 7.40 1.77 14.24
CA VAL A 7 6.84 0.80 15.20
C VAL A 7 6.15 -0.36 14.48
N ARG A 8 5.28 -0.07 13.49
CA ARG A 8 4.60 -1.12 12.70
C ARG A 8 5.60 -2.04 12.01
N LYS A 9 6.58 -1.46 11.33
CA LYS A 9 7.59 -2.22 10.60
C LYS A 9 8.35 -3.14 11.55
N TYR A 10 8.73 -2.66 12.73
CA TYR A 10 9.42 -3.48 13.71
C TYR A 10 8.63 -4.73 14.10
N PHE A 11 7.34 -4.60 14.44
CA PHE A 11 6.50 -5.74 14.83
C PHE A 11 6.11 -6.64 13.65
N ILE A 12 6.01 -6.10 12.43
CA ILE A 12 5.85 -6.91 11.21
C ILE A 12 7.10 -7.77 10.96
N ASP A 13 8.28 -7.16 11.05
CA ASP A 13 9.55 -7.84 10.80
C ASP A 13 9.93 -8.80 11.95
N ASN A 14 9.36 -8.59 13.15
CA ASN A 14 9.61 -9.39 14.36
C ASN A 14 8.28 -9.79 15.04
N PRO A 15 7.53 -10.78 14.50
CA PRO A 15 6.18 -11.11 14.97
C PRO A 15 6.09 -11.55 16.44
N ASN A 16 7.19 -12.07 16.99
CA ASN A 16 7.27 -12.56 18.37
C ASN A 16 7.85 -11.51 19.33
N ALA A 17 8.15 -10.30 18.86
CA ALA A 17 8.72 -9.27 19.70
C ALA A 17 7.69 -8.72 20.70
N THR A 18 8.17 -8.43 21.91
CA THR A 18 7.41 -7.75 22.95
C THR A 18 7.63 -6.23 22.88
N VAL A 19 6.87 -5.48 23.68
CA VAL A 19 7.09 -4.03 23.85
C VAL A 19 8.49 -3.73 24.39
N ASP A 20 9.01 -4.57 25.28
CA ASP A 20 10.32 -4.34 25.88
C ASP A 20 11.44 -4.55 24.85
N ASP A 21 11.33 -5.57 24.00
CA ASP A 21 12.24 -5.75 22.86
C ASP A 21 12.21 -4.53 21.92
N ALA A 22 11.01 -4.00 21.65
CA ALA A 22 10.84 -2.82 20.81
C ALA A 22 11.46 -1.57 21.43
N VAL A 23 11.41 -1.40 22.76
CA VAL A 23 12.02 -0.26 23.45
C VAL A 23 13.53 -0.29 23.28
N GLU A 24 14.16 -1.46 23.43
CA GLU A 24 15.60 -1.61 23.27
C GLU A 24 16.04 -1.33 21.83
N ASN A 25 15.33 -1.91 20.85
CA ASN A 25 15.72 -1.82 19.44
C ASN A 25 15.34 -0.48 18.78
N LEU A 26 14.31 0.21 19.27
CA LEU A 26 13.84 1.47 18.70
C LEU A 26 14.27 2.71 19.49
N ALA A 27 15.01 2.55 20.59
CA ALA A 27 15.54 3.67 21.37
C ALA A 27 16.35 4.67 20.51
N SER A 28 17.17 4.17 19.58
CA SER A 28 17.96 4.98 18.63
C SER A 28 17.09 5.82 17.68
N ALA A 29 15.86 5.39 17.43
CA ALA A 29 14.86 6.12 16.64
C ALA A 29 14.06 7.14 17.49
N GLY A 30 14.46 7.37 18.75
CA GLY A 30 13.78 8.30 19.66
C GLY A 30 12.38 7.82 20.05
N LEU A 31 12.20 6.50 20.18
CA LEU A 31 10.97 5.85 20.62
C LEU A 31 11.17 5.29 22.03
N ASP A 32 10.37 5.77 22.96
CA ASP A 32 10.29 5.25 24.32
C ASP A 32 9.07 4.34 24.49
N LYS A 33 8.99 3.63 25.63
CA LYS A 33 7.89 2.70 25.94
C LYS A 33 6.52 3.36 25.83
N ARG A 34 6.40 4.62 26.25
CA ARG A 34 5.15 5.38 26.14
C ARG A 34 4.76 5.62 24.68
N SER A 35 5.69 6.08 23.84
CA SER A 35 5.46 6.33 22.42
C SER A 35 5.09 5.06 21.68
N ILE A 36 5.76 3.95 21.96
CA ILE A 36 5.46 2.63 21.38
C ILE A 36 4.04 2.21 21.74
N ASN A 37 3.67 2.24 23.02
CA ASN A 37 2.33 1.88 23.48
C ASN A 37 1.22 2.76 22.88
N ILE A 38 1.46 4.07 22.71
CA ILE A 38 0.51 4.97 22.04
C ILE A 38 0.29 4.57 20.58
N ASN A 39 1.36 4.22 19.86
CA ASN A 39 1.25 3.80 18.46
C ASN A 39 0.56 2.45 18.33
N LEU A 40 0.90 1.48 19.17
CA LEU A 40 0.26 0.15 19.21
C LEU A 40 -1.24 0.28 19.51
N LYS A 41 -1.61 1.03 20.55
CA LYS A 41 -3.02 1.29 20.89
C LYS A 41 -3.77 1.88 19.69
N ARG A 42 -3.19 2.88 19.02
CA ARG A 42 -3.79 3.52 17.85
C ARG A 42 -3.97 2.55 16.68
N ASP A 43 -3.04 1.61 16.50
CA ASP A 43 -3.14 0.60 15.44
C ASP A 43 -4.19 -0.45 15.75
N ILE A 44 -4.31 -0.87 17.00
CA ILE A 44 -5.38 -1.77 17.44
C ILE A 44 -6.75 -1.09 17.24
N GLU A 45 -6.90 0.16 17.67
CA GLU A 45 -8.15 0.94 17.48
C GLU A 45 -8.52 1.13 16.01
N ARG A 46 -7.54 1.12 15.10
CA ARG A 46 -7.73 1.24 13.66
C ARG A 46 -7.90 -0.11 12.95
N GLY A 47 -7.82 -1.23 13.68
CA GLY A 47 -7.88 -2.58 13.12
C GLY A 47 -6.63 -2.96 12.31
N ASN A 48 -5.52 -2.24 12.48
CA ASN A 48 -4.24 -2.53 11.82
C ASN A 48 -3.47 -3.65 12.53
N ALA A 49 -3.73 -3.87 13.82
CA ALA A 49 -3.01 -4.83 14.65
C ALA A 49 -3.96 -5.53 15.63
N ILE A 50 -3.64 -6.76 15.98
CA ILE A 50 -4.30 -7.52 17.06
C ILE A 50 -3.27 -7.76 18.16
N ALA A 51 -3.62 -7.40 19.40
CA ALA A 51 -2.81 -7.76 20.56
C ALA A 51 -3.13 -9.19 21.00
N ASN A 52 -2.10 -10.04 21.06
CA ASN A 52 -2.22 -11.41 21.52
C ASN A 52 -2.11 -11.48 23.06
N ILE A 53 -2.57 -12.59 23.62
CA ILE A 53 -2.57 -12.83 25.07
C ILE A 53 -1.14 -12.89 25.64
N ASP A 54 -0.18 -13.35 24.84
CA ASP A 54 1.24 -13.46 25.20
C ASP A 54 2.01 -12.13 25.12
N GLY A 55 1.33 -11.03 24.75
CA GLY A 55 1.94 -9.70 24.65
C GLY A 55 2.62 -9.42 23.31
N THR A 56 2.47 -10.30 22.31
CA THR A 56 2.88 -10.06 20.92
C THR A 56 1.78 -9.32 20.13
N PHE A 57 2.12 -8.85 18.93
CA PHE A 57 1.21 -8.07 18.08
C PHE A 57 1.16 -8.64 16.65
N ASP A 58 -0.03 -9.03 16.22
CA ASP A 58 -0.26 -9.55 14.87
C ASP A 58 -0.69 -8.42 13.91
N TYR A 59 0.11 -8.20 12.86
CA TYR A 59 -0.12 -7.25 11.78
C TYR A 59 -0.45 -7.92 10.44
N SER A 60 -0.78 -9.22 10.44
CA SER A 60 -1.13 -10.00 9.24
C SER A 60 -2.24 -9.33 8.42
N LEU A 61 -3.32 -8.89 9.07
CA LEU A 61 -4.45 -8.21 8.41
C LEU A 61 -4.04 -6.94 7.66
N LEU A 62 -3.14 -6.13 8.23
CA LEU A 62 -2.64 -4.93 7.58
C LEU A 62 -1.77 -5.28 6.36
N THR A 63 -0.97 -6.33 6.48
CA THR A 63 -0.09 -6.80 5.40
C THR A 63 -0.92 -7.36 4.24
N ASP A 64 -1.92 -8.19 4.54
CA ASP A 64 -2.88 -8.71 3.57
C ASP A 64 -3.65 -7.59 2.87
N ALA A 65 -4.12 -6.58 3.61
CA ALA A 65 -4.82 -5.44 3.04
C ALA A 65 -3.91 -4.64 2.09
N LYS A 66 -2.64 -4.45 2.44
CA LYS A 66 -1.66 -3.79 1.57
C LYS A 66 -1.35 -4.62 0.33
N MET A 67 -1.19 -5.94 0.46
CA MET A 67 -0.98 -6.84 -0.67
C MET A 67 -2.18 -6.80 -1.62
N LYS A 68 -3.41 -6.95 -1.11
CA LYS A 68 -4.63 -6.83 -1.92
C LYS A 68 -4.75 -5.47 -2.63
N ALA A 69 -4.34 -4.39 -1.97
CA ALA A 69 -4.34 -3.06 -2.60
C ALA A 69 -3.30 -2.94 -3.71
N ALA A 70 -2.11 -3.54 -3.54
CA ALA A 70 -1.07 -3.60 -4.56
C ALA A 70 -1.52 -4.46 -5.75
N ASP A 71 -2.12 -5.63 -5.50
CA ASP A 71 -2.67 -6.51 -6.53
C ASP A 71 -3.78 -5.81 -7.34
N LEU A 72 -4.67 -5.09 -6.65
CA LEU A 72 -5.71 -4.29 -7.31
C LEU A 72 -5.11 -3.17 -8.18
N LEU A 73 -4.04 -2.53 -7.73
CA LEU A 73 -3.36 -1.50 -8.48
C LEU A 73 -2.69 -2.08 -9.74
N ALA A 74 -1.98 -3.20 -9.59
CA ALA A 74 -1.36 -3.91 -10.70
C ALA A 74 -2.41 -4.35 -11.73
N TRP A 75 -3.50 -4.96 -11.28
CA TRP A 75 -4.62 -5.33 -12.15
C TRP A 75 -5.20 -4.12 -12.90
N LYS A 76 -5.38 -2.97 -12.23
CA LYS A 76 -5.84 -1.73 -12.90
C LYS A 76 -4.85 -1.25 -13.96
N GLN A 77 -3.54 -1.37 -13.72
CA GLN A 77 -2.52 -1.01 -14.70
C GLN A 77 -2.56 -1.93 -15.92
N GLU A 78 -2.70 -3.25 -15.72
CA GLU A 78 -2.87 -4.22 -16.80
C GLU A 78 -4.09 -3.88 -17.68
N ILE A 79 -5.23 -3.59 -17.05
CA ILE A 79 -6.45 -3.20 -17.77
C ILE A 79 -6.23 -1.89 -18.55
N ARG A 80 -5.55 -0.89 -17.97
CA ARG A 80 -5.25 0.36 -18.68
C ARG A 80 -4.33 0.13 -19.88
N GLN A 81 -3.32 -0.73 -19.76
CA GLN A 81 -2.46 -1.09 -20.88
C GLN A 81 -3.25 -1.77 -22.01
N ALA A 82 -4.09 -2.76 -21.67
CA ALA A 82 -4.94 -3.42 -22.65
C ALA A 82 -5.90 -2.44 -23.36
N LEU A 83 -6.47 -1.48 -22.63
CA LEU A 83 -7.32 -0.44 -23.22
C LEU A 83 -6.54 0.50 -24.16
N VAL A 84 -5.31 0.87 -23.79
CA VAL A 84 -4.43 1.67 -24.66
C VAL A 84 -4.14 0.91 -25.95
N GLU A 85 -3.79 -0.37 -25.87
CA GLU A 85 -3.54 -1.21 -27.06
C GLU A 85 -4.77 -1.30 -27.97
N GLN A 86 -5.95 -1.57 -27.41
CA GLN A 86 -7.20 -1.60 -28.16
C GLN A 86 -7.51 -0.27 -28.85
N LEU A 87 -7.32 0.85 -28.16
CA LEU A 87 -7.52 2.17 -28.73
C LEU A 87 -6.50 2.49 -29.82
N LEU A 88 -5.23 2.10 -29.64
CA LEU A 88 -4.20 2.27 -30.66
C LEU A 88 -4.56 1.50 -31.93
N ASP A 89 -5.01 0.25 -31.80
CA ASP A 89 -5.40 -0.58 -32.94
C ASP A 89 -6.65 -0.05 -33.66
N ALA A 90 -7.68 0.38 -32.91
CA ALA A 90 -8.83 1.05 -33.50
C ALA A 90 -8.42 2.33 -34.23
N ASN A 91 -7.51 3.12 -33.64
CA ASN A 91 -7.08 4.39 -34.21
C ASN A 91 -6.26 4.25 -35.49
N LYS A 92 -5.58 3.11 -35.71
CA LYS A 92 -4.81 2.84 -36.94
C LYS A 92 -5.70 2.68 -38.18
N VAL A 93 -6.93 2.19 -38.01
CA VAL A 93 -7.87 1.91 -39.11
C VAL A 93 -8.99 2.95 -39.21
N GLU A 94 -9.06 3.87 -38.25
CA GLU A 94 -10.04 4.95 -38.26
C GLU A 94 -9.75 5.95 -39.39
N THR A 95 -10.81 6.51 -39.97
CA THR A 95 -10.75 7.49 -41.05
C THR A 95 -11.43 8.81 -40.69
N ASP A 96 -12.31 8.83 -39.67
CA ASP A 96 -12.85 10.07 -39.14
C ASP A 96 -11.78 10.80 -38.31
N SER A 97 -11.33 11.94 -38.83
CA SER A 97 -10.33 12.80 -38.18
C SER A 97 -10.72 13.27 -36.78
N ASN A 98 -12.02 13.44 -36.48
CA ASN A 98 -12.47 13.79 -35.14
C ASN A 98 -12.31 12.61 -34.19
N GLN A 99 -12.69 11.40 -34.63
CA GLN A 99 -12.54 10.20 -33.83
C GLN A 99 -11.07 9.88 -33.57
N ILE A 100 -10.20 10.09 -34.57
CA ILE A 100 -8.75 9.93 -34.41
C ILE A 100 -8.20 10.81 -33.28
N ARG A 101 -8.59 12.08 -33.29
CA ARG A 101 -8.17 13.05 -32.27
C ARG A 101 -8.69 12.70 -30.88
N LEU A 102 -9.93 12.22 -30.78
CA LEU A 102 -10.54 11.80 -29.52
C LEU A 102 -9.82 10.57 -28.95
N ASN A 103 -9.59 9.54 -29.76
CA ASN A 103 -8.84 8.34 -29.36
C ASN A 103 -7.44 8.71 -28.87
N ALA A 104 -6.70 9.55 -29.61
CA ALA A 104 -5.37 10.00 -29.22
C ALA A 104 -5.36 10.73 -27.86
N LYS A 105 -6.40 11.53 -27.58
CA LYS A 105 -6.56 12.19 -26.27
C LYS A 105 -6.77 11.17 -25.14
N VAL A 106 -7.63 10.19 -25.34
CA VAL A 106 -7.93 9.15 -24.34
C VAL A 106 -6.71 8.26 -24.10
N ILE A 107 -5.99 7.87 -25.16
CA ILE A 107 -4.73 7.11 -25.06
C ILE A 107 -3.72 7.87 -24.18
N ASN A 108 -3.48 9.15 -24.45
CA ASN A 108 -2.55 9.96 -23.67
C ASN A 108 -2.98 10.10 -22.21
N GLN A 109 -4.28 10.22 -21.94
CA GLN A 109 -4.79 10.22 -20.58
C GLN A 109 -4.49 8.90 -19.86
N LEU A 110 -4.83 7.76 -20.47
CA LEU A 110 -4.60 6.45 -19.87
C LEU A 110 -3.11 6.17 -19.63
N LEU A 111 -2.24 6.57 -20.56
CA LEU A 111 -0.78 6.49 -20.42
C LEU A 111 -0.24 7.33 -19.26
N SER A 112 -0.86 8.46 -18.94
CA SER A 112 -0.46 9.29 -17.79
C SER A 112 -0.85 8.69 -16.43
N GLU A 113 -1.75 7.70 -16.43
CA GLU A 113 -2.25 7.01 -15.23
C GLU A 113 -1.60 5.61 -15.03
N ILE A 114 -0.65 5.25 -15.90
CA ILE A 114 0.18 4.04 -15.81
C ILE A 114 1.49 4.41 -15.12
#